data_AF-A0A1I2S1K7-F1
#
_entry.id   AF-A0A1I2S1K7-F1
#
_cell.length_a   1.000
_cell.length_b   1.000
_cell.length_c   1.000
_cell.angle_alpha   90.00
_cell.angle_beta   90.00
_cell.angle_gamma   90.00
#
_symmetry.space_group_name_H-M   'P 1'
#
loop_
_entity.id
_entity.type
_entity.pdbx_description
1 polymer ?
#
loop_
_entity_poly.entity_id
_entity_poly.type
_entity_poly.pdbx_seq_one_letter_code
_entity_poly.pdbx_strand_id
1 'polypeptide(L)'
;MLIDFFNTLKRADIPVSLNELLVLLDALKKGVAFASVDDFYLLSRICLIKDEKHFDRFDRAFGHYFKGLDALNLFPDNVIPEDWLRSEFLKNLSEEEKAKIEALGGLDKLLETLNERLNDQHDRHAGGNKWIGTGGTSPFGHSGYNPEGIRIGGESKHKRAVKVWEKREFKNLDDQVELGTRNMKVALRKLRKFARTGSAEELDLNDTIRSTAANAGLLDIKMVPERHNAAKVLIFLDIGGSMDPYIHLCEQLFSAARSEFKHLEYFYFHNCVYEKVWKDNNRRYHDTLSTMDVIHTYGKDYRVIFIGDAAMSPYELIQRYGSVEHMNEEAGQVWLERILNTWEKAIWLNPTQERHWVYTHTTGFIKQLLDGHMYPLTLAGLEAGIKHLSK
;
A
#
# COMPACT_ATOMS: atom_id res chain seq x y z
N MET A 1 17.99 -23.04 -2.52
CA MET A 1 16.66 -22.97 -1.87
C MET A 1 16.52 -21.76 -0.93
N LEU A 2 16.95 -21.78 0.33
CA LEU A 2 16.70 -20.64 1.25
C LEU A 2 17.41 -19.33 0.89
N ILE A 3 18.59 -19.43 0.26
CA ILE A 3 19.33 -18.26 -0.27
C ILE A 3 18.56 -17.64 -1.45
N ASP A 4 17.92 -18.45 -2.28
CA ASP A 4 17.12 -17.97 -3.42
C ASP A 4 15.83 -17.29 -2.95
N PHE A 5 15.20 -17.84 -1.90
CA PHE A 5 14.10 -17.19 -1.21
C PHE A 5 14.51 -15.83 -0.63
N PHE A 6 15.64 -15.78 0.08
CA PHE A 6 16.20 -14.52 0.61
C PHE A 6 16.52 -13.49 -0.49
N ASN A 7 17.08 -13.94 -1.62
CA ASN A 7 17.31 -13.08 -2.79
C ASN A 7 16.00 -12.60 -3.43
N THR A 8 14.94 -13.41 -3.41
CA THR A 8 13.61 -13.04 -3.90
C THR A 8 12.99 -11.94 -3.02
N LEU A 9 13.15 -12.02 -1.70
CA LEU A 9 12.72 -10.96 -0.78
C LEU A 9 13.49 -9.66 -0.99
N LYS A 10 14.80 -9.73 -1.24
CA LYS A 10 15.61 -8.54 -1.58
C LYS A 10 15.18 -7.90 -2.90
N ARG A 11 14.87 -8.70 -3.93
CA ARG A 11 14.34 -8.21 -5.22
C ARG A 11 12.95 -7.59 -5.07
N ALA A 12 12.18 -8.01 -4.08
CA ALA A 12 10.88 -7.42 -3.72
C ALA A 12 11.00 -6.17 -2.83
N ASP A 13 12.21 -5.61 -2.68
CA ASP A 13 12.47 -4.37 -1.93
C ASP A 13 12.04 -4.47 -0.45
N ILE A 14 12.29 -5.63 0.16
CA ILE A 14 12.10 -5.87 1.60
C ILE A 14 13.46 -5.75 2.29
N PRO A 15 13.59 -4.94 3.37
CA PRO A 15 14.87 -4.70 4.04
C PRO A 15 15.29 -5.88 4.94
N VAL A 16 15.60 -7.02 4.31
CA VAL A 16 16.13 -8.22 4.97
C VAL A 16 17.66 -8.20 5.03
N SER A 17 18.21 -8.56 6.20
CA SER A 17 19.64 -8.65 6.47
C SER A 17 20.08 -10.10 6.70
N LEU A 18 21.39 -10.32 6.63
CA LEU A 18 22.00 -11.64 6.87
C LEU A 18 21.74 -12.15 8.29
N ASN A 19 21.59 -11.26 9.27
CA ASN A 19 21.33 -11.66 10.66
C ASN A 19 19.96 -12.32 10.80
N GLU A 20 18.92 -11.78 10.15
CA GLU A 20 17.59 -12.40 10.18
C GLU A 20 17.58 -13.77 9.47
N LEU A 21 18.35 -13.91 8.39
CA LEU A 21 18.52 -15.18 7.69
C LEU A 21 19.18 -16.24 8.59
N LEU A 22 20.21 -15.88 9.35
CA LEU A 22 20.87 -16.78 10.28
C LEU A 22 19.93 -17.22 11.42
N VAL A 23 19.11 -16.30 11.94
CA VAL A 23 18.09 -16.62 12.96
C VAL A 23 17.06 -17.60 12.43
N LEU A 24 16.59 -17.41 11.19
CA LEU A 24 15.67 -18.36 10.55
C LEU A 24 16.30 -19.76 10.39
N LEU A 25 17.57 -19.83 9.98
CA LEU A 25 18.29 -21.10 9.84
C LEU A 25 18.46 -21.83 11.16
N ASP A 26 18.76 -21.12 12.24
CA ASP A 26 18.87 -21.71 13.58
C ASP A 26 17.52 -22.22 14.10
N ALA A 27 16.42 -21.50 13.81
CA ALA A 27 15.07 -21.95 14.16
C ALA A 27 14.67 -23.22 13.40
N LEU A 28 15.03 -23.33 12.11
CA LEU A 28 14.78 -24.54 11.31
C LEU A 28 15.62 -25.73 11.79
N LYS A 29 16.90 -25.51 12.13
CA LYS A 29 17.77 -26.56 12.69
C LYS A 29 17.21 -27.13 14.01
N LYS A 30 16.52 -26.31 14.79
CA LYS A 30 15.85 -26.72 16.04
C LYS A 30 14.47 -27.35 15.82
N GLY A 31 14.01 -27.48 14.58
CA GLY A 31 12.74 -28.11 14.25
C GLY A 31 11.51 -27.28 14.59
N VAL A 32 11.64 -25.95 14.70
CA VAL A 32 10.51 -25.05 15.05
C VAL A 32 9.43 -25.05 13.97
N ALA A 33 9.80 -25.28 12.71
CA ALA A 33 8.90 -25.62 11.62
C ALA A 33 9.44 -26.87 10.89
N PHE A 34 8.58 -27.86 10.67
CA PHE A 34 8.96 -29.12 10.03
C PHE A 34 7.90 -29.56 9.03
N ALA A 35 8.32 -29.84 7.78
CA ALA A 35 7.49 -30.40 6.70
C ALA A 35 6.13 -29.70 6.47
N SER A 36 6.03 -28.40 6.80
CA SER A 36 4.81 -27.60 6.71
C SER A 36 5.14 -26.23 6.13
N VAL A 37 4.56 -25.94 4.95
CA VAL A 37 4.71 -24.63 4.29
C VAL A 37 4.07 -23.53 5.12
N ASP A 38 2.98 -23.85 5.81
CA ASP A 38 2.23 -22.91 6.66
C ASP A 38 3.04 -22.50 7.90
N ASP A 39 3.69 -23.46 8.56
CA ASP A 39 4.55 -23.17 9.72
C ASP A 39 5.83 -22.45 9.28
N PHE A 40 6.36 -22.79 8.10
CA PHE A 40 7.48 -22.09 7.51
C PHE A 40 7.13 -20.63 7.14
N TYR A 41 5.93 -20.38 6.60
CA TYR A 41 5.43 -19.03 6.30
C TYR A 41 5.39 -18.17 7.57
N LEU A 42 4.79 -18.69 8.65
CA LEU A 42 4.69 -17.97 9.92
C LEU A 42 6.07 -17.71 10.53
N LEU A 43 6.93 -18.74 10.57
CA LEU A 43 8.29 -18.62 11.12
C LEU A 43 9.14 -17.63 10.33
N SER A 44 9.12 -17.72 8.99
CA SER A 44 9.90 -16.82 8.13
C SER A 44 9.42 -15.38 8.20
N ARG A 45 8.10 -15.12 8.29
CA ARG A 45 7.56 -13.77 8.49
C ARG A 45 8.03 -13.17 9.82
N ILE A 46 8.01 -13.94 10.90
CA ILE A 46 8.46 -13.50 12.23
C ILE A 46 9.97 -13.21 12.25
N CYS A 47 10.77 -14.05 11.61
CA CYS A 47 12.23 -13.88 11.62
C CYS A 47 12.71 -12.77 10.68
N LEU A 48 12.10 -12.63 9.49
CA LEU A 48 12.62 -11.79 8.41
C LEU A 48 12.00 -10.40 8.33
N ILE A 49 10.79 -10.19 8.86
CA ILE A 49 10.08 -8.91 8.74
C ILE A 49 9.99 -8.20 10.10
N LYS A 50 10.57 -7.00 10.18
CA LYS A 50 10.58 -6.17 11.39
C LYS A 50 9.48 -5.10 11.44
N ASP A 51 8.90 -4.79 10.29
CA ASP A 51 7.93 -3.70 10.13
C ASP A 51 6.72 -4.20 9.32
N GLU A 52 5.52 -3.97 9.86
CA GLU A 52 4.26 -4.47 9.33
C GLU A 52 3.95 -3.92 7.92
N LYS A 53 4.53 -2.78 7.54
CA LYS A 53 4.38 -2.21 6.19
C LYS A 53 4.88 -3.13 5.07
N HIS A 54 5.78 -4.06 5.39
CA HIS A 54 6.34 -5.00 4.42
C HIS A 54 5.58 -6.34 4.35
N PHE A 55 4.49 -6.51 5.09
CA PHE A 55 3.72 -7.75 5.09
C PHE A 55 3.11 -8.07 3.72
N ASP A 56 2.52 -7.11 3.00
CA ASP A 56 1.95 -7.37 1.66
C ASP A 56 3.04 -7.76 0.66
N ARG A 57 4.19 -7.06 0.69
CA ARG A 57 5.34 -7.37 -0.19
C ARG A 57 5.91 -8.76 0.12
N PHE A 58 6.03 -9.09 1.41
CA PHE A 58 6.46 -10.42 1.86
C PHE A 58 5.47 -11.50 1.39
N ASP A 59 4.17 -11.31 1.57
CA ASP A 59 3.15 -12.26 1.14
C ASP A 59 3.18 -12.50 -0.37
N ARG A 60 3.38 -11.42 -1.15
CA ARG A 60 3.54 -11.50 -2.60
C ARG A 60 4.81 -12.24 -3.01
N ALA A 61 5.95 -11.94 -2.38
CA ALA A 61 7.23 -12.56 -2.69
C ALA A 61 7.28 -14.03 -2.24
N PHE A 62 6.70 -14.35 -1.09
CA PHE A 62 6.52 -15.72 -0.59
C PHE A 62 5.61 -16.50 -1.52
N GLY A 63 4.45 -15.93 -1.88
CA GLY A 63 3.53 -16.50 -2.86
C GLY A 63 4.20 -16.74 -4.21
N HIS A 64 4.99 -15.80 -4.73
CA HIS A 64 5.73 -15.97 -5.98
C HIS A 64 6.77 -17.11 -5.91
N TYR A 65 7.56 -17.15 -4.83
CA TYR A 65 8.59 -18.16 -4.65
C TYR A 65 8.02 -19.58 -4.51
N PHE A 66 6.94 -19.73 -3.72
CA PHE A 66 6.32 -21.03 -3.45
C PHE A 66 5.28 -21.44 -4.50
N LYS A 67 4.60 -20.51 -5.20
CA LYS A 67 3.83 -20.83 -6.41
C LYS A 67 4.73 -21.31 -7.56
N GLY A 68 5.97 -20.83 -7.63
CA GLY A 68 6.97 -21.36 -8.57
C GLY A 68 7.39 -22.80 -8.27
N LEU A 69 7.28 -23.24 -7.01
CA LEU A 69 7.48 -24.62 -6.58
C LEU A 69 6.22 -25.48 -6.79
N ASP A 70 5.02 -24.90 -6.65
CA ASP A 70 3.77 -25.56 -7.07
C ASP A 70 3.70 -25.72 -8.60
N ALA A 71 4.21 -24.76 -9.38
CA ALA A 71 4.31 -24.86 -10.84
C ALA A 71 5.22 -26.01 -11.30
N LEU A 72 6.23 -26.38 -10.49
CA LEU A 72 7.05 -27.57 -10.70
C LEU A 72 6.34 -28.88 -10.33
N ASN A 73 5.26 -28.81 -9.55
CA ASN A 73 4.37 -29.93 -9.23
C ASN A 73 3.07 -29.93 -10.08
N LEU A 74 2.98 -29.06 -11.10
CA LEU A 74 1.78 -28.85 -11.92
C LEU A 74 1.93 -29.27 -13.38
N PHE A 75 2.89 -30.14 -13.70
CA PHE A 75 2.85 -30.85 -14.98
C PHE A 75 2.05 -32.15 -14.82
N PRO A 76 0.76 -32.12 -15.20
CA PRO A 76 0.25 -33.07 -16.16
C PRO A 76 -0.03 -32.35 -17.47
N ASP A 77 0.61 -32.87 -18.51
CA ASP A 77 0.26 -32.81 -19.92
C ASP A 77 0.39 -31.49 -20.71
N ASN A 78 1.24 -31.60 -21.74
CA ASN A 78 1.18 -30.97 -23.06
C ASN A 78 1.70 -29.52 -23.20
N VAL A 79 2.99 -29.37 -23.52
CA VAL A 79 3.54 -29.21 -24.90
C VAL A 79 4.99 -28.76 -24.72
N ILE A 80 5.94 -29.69 -24.86
CA ILE A 80 7.37 -29.37 -24.98
C ILE A 80 7.79 -29.82 -26.39
N PRO A 81 8.39 -28.94 -27.23
CA PRO A 81 8.86 -29.31 -28.56
C PRO A 81 9.86 -30.48 -28.49
N GLU A 82 9.54 -31.55 -29.21
CA GLU A 82 10.20 -32.86 -29.15
C GLU A 82 11.71 -32.81 -29.45
N ASP A 83 12.14 -31.86 -30.28
CA ASP A 83 13.54 -31.67 -30.67
C ASP A 83 14.42 -31.11 -29.54
N TRP A 84 13.83 -30.32 -28.63
CA TRP A 84 14.55 -29.70 -27.52
C TRP A 84 14.82 -30.72 -26.42
N LEU A 85 13.86 -31.60 -26.11
CA LEU A 85 14.02 -32.69 -25.15
C LEU A 85 14.98 -33.77 -25.63
N ARG A 86 14.92 -34.19 -26.90
CA ARG A 86 15.83 -35.23 -27.43
C ARG A 86 17.30 -34.81 -27.31
N SER A 87 17.61 -33.54 -27.62
CA SER A 87 18.99 -33.04 -27.65
C SER A 87 19.61 -32.83 -26.26
N GLU A 88 18.80 -32.47 -25.27
CA GLU A 88 19.25 -32.26 -23.88
C GLU A 88 19.31 -33.57 -23.08
N PHE A 89 18.37 -34.50 -23.34
CA PHE A 89 18.33 -35.81 -22.69
C PHE A 89 19.46 -36.74 -23.16
N LEU A 90 19.84 -36.71 -24.44
CA LEU A 90 20.96 -37.48 -24.98
C LEU A 90 22.35 -36.98 -24.50
N LYS A 91 22.45 -35.72 -24.09
CA LYS A 91 23.71 -35.15 -23.56
C LYS A 91 24.00 -35.59 -22.12
N ASN A 92 22.97 -35.98 -21.36
CA ASN A 92 23.07 -36.31 -19.93
C ASN A 92 23.05 -37.80 -19.59
N LEU A 93 23.02 -38.69 -20.59
CA LEU A 93 23.09 -40.14 -20.38
C LEU A 93 24.51 -40.67 -20.54
N SER A 94 24.93 -41.56 -19.63
CA SER A 94 26.20 -42.26 -19.72
C SER A 94 26.20 -43.30 -20.86
N GLU A 95 27.37 -43.66 -21.38
CA GLU A 95 27.51 -44.60 -22.52
C GLU A 95 26.86 -45.97 -22.23
N GLU A 96 26.91 -46.45 -20.98
CA GLU A 96 26.29 -47.71 -20.57
C GLU A 96 24.74 -47.65 -20.54
N GLU A 97 24.17 -46.48 -20.28
CA GLU A 97 22.71 -46.28 -20.29
C GLU A 97 22.20 -46.11 -21.73
N LYS A 98 22.99 -45.50 -22.62
CA LYS A 98 22.68 -45.40 -24.05
C LYS A 98 22.64 -46.77 -24.72
N ALA A 99 23.60 -47.65 -24.42
CA ALA A 99 23.65 -48.99 -24.98
C ALA A 99 22.46 -49.88 -24.54
N LYS A 100 21.94 -49.69 -23.31
CA LYS A 100 20.74 -50.40 -22.83
C LYS A 100 19.46 -49.94 -23.53
N ILE A 101 19.36 -48.67 -23.89
CA ILE A 101 18.20 -48.10 -24.60
C ILE A 101 18.18 -48.57 -26.06
N GLU A 102 19.35 -48.69 -26.72
CA GLU A 102 19.44 -49.29 -28.06
C GLU A 102 19.06 -50.77 -28.07
N ALA A 103 19.47 -51.55 -27.06
CA ALA A 103 19.15 -52.98 -26.95
C ALA A 103 17.64 -53.27 -26.76
N LEU A 104 16.87 -52.31 -26.22
CA LEU A 104 15.41 -52.40 -26.04
C LEU A 104 14.61 -51.93 -27.28
N GLY A 105 15.28 -51.64 -28.39
CA GLY A 105 14.65 -51.25 -29.65
C GLY A 105 14.51 -49.74 -29.86
N GLY A 106 15.25 -48.94 -29.08
CA GLY A 106 15.26 -47.49 -29.18
C GLY A 106 14.12 -46.80 -28.43
N LEU A 107 14.31 -45.51 -28.17
CA LEU A 107 13.39 -44.67 -27.39
C LEU A 107 12.00 -44.57 -28.03
N ASP A 108 11.95 -44.58 -29.37
CA ASP A 108 10.71 -44.47 -30.14
C ASP A 108 9.78 -45.67 -29.90
N LYS A 109 10.33 -46.90 -29.88
CA LYS A 109 9.54 -48.13 -29.69
C LYS A 109 8.99 -48.27 -28.26
N LEU A 110 9.71 -47.72 -27.28
CA LEU A 110 9.32 -47.71 -25.87
C LEU A 110 8.16 -46.72 -25.62
N LEU A 111 8.20 -45.58 -26.30
CA LEU A 111 7.11 -44.59 -26.31
C LEU A 111 5.89 -45.08 -27.10
N GLU A 112 6.09 -45.77 -28.22
CA GLU A 112 5.02 -46.39 -29.02
C GLU A 112 4.25 -47.43 -28.21
N THR A 113 4.96 -48.33 -27.52
CA THR A 113 4.33 -49.39 -26.68
C THR A 113 3.56 -48.78 -25.49
N LEU A 114 3.98 -47.61 -25.01
CA LEU A 114 3.32 -46.88 -23.94
C LEU A 114 2.06 -46.14 -24.44
N ASN A 115 2.13 -45.56 -25.64
CA ASN A 115 1.02 -44.88 -26.29
C ASN A 115 -0.06 -45.86 -26.77
N GLU A 116 0.31 -47.03 -27.32
CA GLU A 116 -0.65 -48.09 -27.65
C GLU A 116 -1.43 -48.54 -26.41
N ARG A 117 -0.78 -48.63 -25.25
CA ARG A 117 -1.44 -49.01 -23.98
C ARG A 117 -2.35 -47.92 -23.40
N LEU A 118 -2.12 -46.66 -23.75
CA LEU A 118 -2.95 -45.52 -23.32
C LEU A 118 -4.14 -45.30 -24.26
N ASN A 119 -3.98 -45.56 -25.56
CA ASN A 119 -5.03 -45.41 -26.57
C ASN A 119 -6.06 -46.55 -26.59
N ASP A 120 -5.72 -47.74 -26.07
CA ASP A 120 -6.65 -48.87 -26.02
C ASP A 120 -7.71 -48.79 -24.89
N GLN A 121 -7.78 -47.70 -24.13
CA GLN A 121 -8.66 -47.60 -22.95
C GLN A 121 -9.65 -46.44 -23.04
N HIS A 122 -10.82 -46.69 -23.65
CA HIS A 122 -11.84 -45.65 -23.89
C HIS A 122 -13.17 -45.79 -23.13
N ASP A 123 -13.39 -46.82 -22.31
CA ASP A 123 -14.55 -46.84 -21.41
C ASP A 123 -14.44 -47.81 -20.22
N ARG A 124 -15.30 -47.58 -19.21
CA ARG A 124 -15.26 -48.22 -17.89
C ARG A 124 -15.73 -49.69 -17.96
N HIS A 125 -14.79 -50.63 -17.95
CA HIS A 125 -15.09 -52.05 -17.82
C HIS A 125 -14.99 -52.55 -16.37
N ALA A 126 -15.99 -53.33 -15.94
CA ALA A 126 -16.06 -53.98 -14.65
C ALA A 126 -15.61 -55.45 -14.78
N GLY A 127 -14.41 -55.76 -14.30
CA GLY A 127 -14.00 -57.13 -13.92
C GLY A 127 -13.31 -57.99 -15.00
N GLY A 128 -12.08 -58.41 -14.71
CA GLY A 128 -11.31 -59.43 -15.45
C GLY A 128 -9.80 -59.22 -15.30
N ASN A 129 -9.02 -60.29 -15.09
CA ASN A 129 -7.59 -60.30 -14.68
C ASN A 129 -6.57 -59.68 -15.65
N LYS A 130 -7.00 -58.86 -16.60
CA LYS A 130 -6.13 -58.19 -17.58
C LYS A 130 -6.36 -56.69 -17.67
N TRP A 131 -7.43 -56.15 -17.08
CA TRP A 131 -7.75 -54.72 -17.11
C TRP A 131 -8.25 -54.24 -15.75
N ILE A 132 -7.94 -52.98 -15.43
CA ILE A 132 -8.23 -52.38 -14.12
C ILE A 132 -9.73 -52.05 -14.05
N GLY A 133 -10.45 -52.85 -13.26
CA GLY A 133 -11.85 -52.63 -12.89
C GLY A 133 -12.07 -53.01 -11.43
N THR A 134 -12.99 -52.31 -10.77
CA THR A 134 -13.44 -52.59 -9.41
C THR A 134 -14.03 -54.00 -9.30
N GLY A 135 -13.47 -54.83 -8.42
CA GLY A 135 -14.11 -56.06 -7.95
C GLY A 135 -13.52 -57.39 -8.45
N GLY A 136 -12.21 -57.60 -8.38
CA GLY A 136 -11.61 -58.94 -8.45
C GLY A 136 -10.74 -59.18 -7.22
N THR A 137 -10.98 -60.28 -6.50
CA THR A 137 -10.38 -60.62 -5.20
C THR A 137 -8.86 -60.58 -5.20
N SER A 138 -8.30 -59.44 -4.78
CA SER A 138 -6.92 -59.27 -4.33
C SER A 138 -6.78 -57.87 -3.73
N PRO A 139 -5.83 -57.63 -2.81
CA PRO A 139 -5.99 -57.38 -1.37
C PRO A 139 -6.77 -56.10 -0.93
N PHE A 140 -7.73 -55.60 -1.70
CA PHE A 140 -8.43 -54.34 -1.39
C PHE A 140 -9.96 -54.52 -1.32
N GLY A 141 -10.37 -55.49 -0.48
CA GLY A 141 -11.75 -55.76 -0.12
C GLY A 141 -12.33 -54.74 0.88
N HIS A 142 -13.63 -54.49 0.72
CA HIS A 142 -14.39 -53.34 1.21
C HIS A 142 -14.81 -53.43 2.69
N SER A 143 -13.82 -53.41 3.59
CA SER A 143 -14.00 -53.07 5.00
C SER A 143 -12.68 -52.52 5.53
N GLY A 144 -12.47 -51.21 5.33
CA GLY A 144 -11.27 -50.53 5.83
C GLY A 144 -10.90 -49.29 5.05
N TYR A 145 -11.68 -48.23 5.27
CA TYR A 145 -11.36 -46.82 5.00
C TYR A 145 -11.17 -46.39 3.54
N ASN A 146 -12.27 -46.00 2.91
CA ASN A 146 -12.23 -45.08 1.78
C ASN A 146 -13.49 -44.20 1.78
N PRO A 147 -13.37 -42.88 2.00
CA PRO A 147 -14.42 -41.95 1.65
C PRO A 147 -14.10 -41.26 0.32
N GLU A 148 -13.91 -42.02 -0.77
CA GLU A 148 -14.32 -41.53 -2.10
C GLU A 148 -15.83 -41.70 -2.25
N GLY A 149 -16.56 -40.89 -1.48
CA GLY A 149 -17.73 -40.27 -2.05
C GLY A 149 -17.21 -39.09 -2.86
N ILE A 150 -17.10 -39.22 -4.17
CA ILE A 150 -17.00 -38.03 -5.02
C ILE A 150 -18.26 -37.24 -4.77
N ARG A 151 -18.11 -36.13 -4.04
CA ARG A 151 -19.08 -35.05 -4.07
C ARG A 151 -18.55 -34.02 -5.04
N ILE A 152 -19.23 -33.98 -6.17
CA ILE A 152 -19.27 -32.86 -7.11
C ILE A 152 -19.48 -31.58 -6.30
N GLY A 153 -18.48 -30.71 -6.28
CA GLY A 153 -18.55 -29.38 -5.67
C GLY A 153 -18.55 -29.36 -4.13
N GLY A 154 -17.58 -28.65 -3.55
CA GLY A 154 -17.57 -28.33 -2.13
C GLY A 154 -16.27 -27.65 -1.70
N GLU A 155 -16.38 -26.48 -1.08
CA GLU A 155 -15.24 -25.74 -0.53
C GLU A 155 -14.43 -26.59 0.44
N SER A 156 -13.09 -26.60 0.26
CA SER A 156 -12.15 -27.19 1.21
C SER A 156 -12.33 -26.59 2.62
N LYS A 157 -12.39 -27.47 3.63
CA LYS A 157 -12.74 -27.18 5.04
C LYS A 157 -11.55 -27.12 6.01
N HIS A 158 -10.32 -27.08 5.50
CA HIS A 158 -9.13 -26.71 6.28
C HIS A 158 -8.53 -25.40 5.74
N LYS A 159 -9.33 -24.32 5.88
CA LYS A 159 -9.00 -22.94 5.49
C LYS A 159 -8.22 -22.23 6.60
N ARG A 160 -6.91 -22.43 6.76
CA ARG A 160 -6.15 -21.55 7.68
C ARG A 160 -4.89 -20.88 7.16
N ALA A 161 -4.19 -21.41 6.16
CA ALA A 161 -2.96 -20.72 5.73
C ALA A 161 -2.72 -20.66 4.21
N VAL A 162 -3.08 -21.69 3.43
CA VAL A 162 -2.98 -21.68 1.95
C VAL A 162 -3.69 -20.50 1.27
N LYS A 163 -4.69 -19.89 1.94
CA LYS A 163 -5.47 -18.76 1.40
C LYS A 163 -5.05 -17.40 1.95
N VAL A 164 -4.13 -17.32 2.92
CA VAL A 164 -3.85 -16.07 3.65
C VAL A 164 -2.98 -15.11 2.83
N TRP A 165 -1.98 -15.60 2.09
CA TRP A 165 -1.21 -14.73 1.16
C TRP A 165 -1.97 -14.43 -0.14
N GLU A 166 -3.01 -15.20 -0.48
CA GLU A 166 -3.90 -14.89 -1.61
C GLU A 166 -4.97 -13.85 -1.24
N LYS A 167 -5.44 -13.87 0.00
CA LYS A 167 -6.26 -12.81 0.57
C LYS A 167 -5.34 -11.67 0.95
N ARG A 168 -5.31 -10.63 0.12
CA ARG A 168 -4.52 -9.41 0.34
C ARG A 168 -4.99 -8.60 1.56
N GLU A 169 -5.00 -9.18 2.76
CA GLU A 169 -5.50 -8.59 4.01
C GLU A 169 -4.63 -7.40 4.43
N PHE A 170 -3.35 -7.39 4.05
CA PHE A 170 -2.40 -6.31 4.35
C PHE A 170 -2.19 -5.32 3.20
N LYS A 171 -3.01 -5.39 2.14
CA LYS A 171 -2.96 -4.40 1.04
C LYS A 171 -2.99 -2.98 1.58
N ASN A 172 -3.85 -2.69 2.55
CA ASN A 172 -4.01 -1.34 3.12
C ASN A 172 -2.81 -0.84 3.95
N LEU A 173 -1.83 -1.70 4.25
CA LEU A 173 -0.58 -1.36 4.94
C LEU A 173 0.59 -1.12 3.99
N ASP A 174 0.42 -1.46 2.71
CA ASP A 174 1.41 -1.18 1.66
C ASP A 174 1.42 0.34 1.39
N ASP A 175 2.61 0.92 1.43
CA ASP A 175 2.87 2.36 1.28
C ASP A 175 2.53 2.89 -0.13
N GLN A 176 2.23 1.99 -1.05
CA GLN A 176 1.83 2.27 -2.44
C GLN A 176 0.31 2.23 -2.71
N VAL A 177 -0.54 1.96 -1.71
CA VAL A 177 -2.00 1.93 -1.93
C VAL A 177 -2.58 3.32 -2.01
N GLU A 178 -3.49 3.49 -2.98
CA GLU A 178 -4.35 4.67 -3.15
C GLU A 178 -4.82 5.20 -1.79
N LEU A 179 -4.62 6.50 -1.58
CA LEU A 179 -4.97 7.19 -0.35
C LEU A 179 -6.46 7.02 -0.05
N GLY A 180 -6.79 6.13 0.89
CA GLY A 180 -8.13 6.05 1.44
C GLY A 180 -8.42 7.24 2.36
N THR A 181 -9.67 7.72 2.36
CA THR A 181 -10.14 8.80 3.24
C THR A 181 -9.83 8.54 4.73
N ARG A 182 -9.91 7.29 5.19
CA ARG A 182 -9.55 6.90 6.56
C ARG A 182 -8.06 7.14 6.86
N ASN A 183 -7.18 6.79 5.93
CA ASN A 183 -5.74 6.96 6.11
C ASN A 183 -5.38 8.45 6.14
N MET A 184 -6.01 9.27 5.30
CA MET A 184 -5.89 10.73 5.34
C MET A 184 -6.33 11.28 6.71
N LYS A 185 -7.48 10.85 7.25
CA LYS A 185 -7.95 11.28 8.59
C LYS A 185 -6.93 10.95 9.68
N VAL A 186 -6.34 9.75 9.65
CA VAL A 186 -5.31 9.33 10.61
C VAL A 186 -4.05 10.20 10.50
N ALA A 187 -3.61 10.52 9.28
CA ALA A 187 -2.47 11.41 9.08
C ALA A 187 -2.76 12.83 9.59
N LEU A 188 -3.91 13.41 9.22
CA LEU A 188 -4.34 14.75 9.64
C LEU A 188 -4.56 14.86 11.16
N ARG A 189 -4.97 13.77 11.82
CA ARG A 189 -5.12 13.71 13.29
C ARG A 189 -3.84 14.09 14.03
N LYS A 190 -2.66 13.86 13.45
CA LYS A 190 -1.37 14.24 14.07
C LYS A 190 -1.19 15.77 14.17
N LEU A 191 -1.95 16.55 13.39
CA LEU A 191 -1.93 18.00 13.46
C LEU A 191 -2.78 18.55 14.62
N ARG A 192 -3.65 17.73 15.23
CA ARG A 192 -4.55 18.19 16.28
C ARG A 192 -3.76 18.71 17.48
N LYS A 193 -4.00 19.96 17.84
CA LYS A 193 -3.48 20.58 19.05
C LYS A 193 -4.62 20.66 20.05
N PHE A 194 -4.63 19.79 21.05
CA PHE A 194 -5.67 19.80 22.07
C PHE A 194 -5.42 20.95 23.05
N ALA A 195 -6.34 21.90 23.10
CA ALA A 195 -6.36 22.93 24.13
C ALA A 195 -7.59 22.72 25.03
N ARG A 196 -7.44 22.97 26.32
CA ARG A 196 -8.56 23.08 27.26
C ARG A 196 -8.97 24.55 27.29
N THR A 197 -10.09 24.89 26.66
CA THR A 197 -10.69 26.23 26.73
C THR A 197 -12.21 26.07 26.80
N GLY A 198 -12.90 26.98 27.49
CA GLY A 198 -14.35 26.91 27.70
C GLY A 198 -14.76 26.60 29.15
N SER A 199 -16.02 26.22 29.33
CA SER A 199 -16.63 25.83 30.60
C SER A 199 -16.04 24.52 31.13
N ALA A 200 -15.93 24.42 32.46
CA ALA A 200 -15.43 23.22 33.13
C ALA A 200 -16.53 22.16 33.21
N GLU A 201 -16.64 21.35 32.16
CA GLU A 201 -17.69 20.33 32.02
C GLU A 201 -17.16 18.89 32.20
N GLU A 202 -15.83 18.70 32.15
CA GLU A 202 -15.19 17.38 32.32
C GLU A 202 -14.67 17.19 33.75
N LEU A 203 -14.87 16.00 34.33
CA LEU A 203 -14.35 15.66 35.66
C LEU A 203 -12.83 15.42 35.60
N ASP A 204 -12.04 16.21 36.32
CA ASP A 204 -10.62 15.91 36.53
C ASP A 204 -10.49 14.90 37.67
N LEU A 205 -10.51 13.61 37.30
CA LEU A 205 -10.47 12.51 38.26
C LEU A 205 -9.20 12.57 39.13
N ASN A 206 -8.05 12.90 38.55
CA ASN A 206 -6.79 12.90 39.27
C ASN A 206 -6.72 14.03 40.29
N ASP A 207 -7.13 15.24 39.89
CA ASP A 207 -7.13 16.39 40.78
C ASP A 207 -8.23 16.28 41.85
N THR A 208 -9.38 15.69 41.49
CA THR A 208 -10.45 15.33 42.43
C THR A 208 -9.94 14.36 43.50
N ILE A 209 -9.22 13.30 43.11
CA ILE A 209 -8.65 12.32 44.05
C ILE A 209 -7.64 13.00 44.98
N ARG A 210 -6.72 13.81 44.44
CA ARG A 210 -5.73 14.52 45.26
C ARG A 210 -6.35 15.51 46.22
N SER A 211 -7.29 16.32 45.75
CA SER A 211 -7.97 17.33 46.57
C SER A 211 -8.80 16.67 47.66
N THR A 212 -9.50 15.59 47.34
CA THR A 212 -10.26 14.79 48.31
C THR A 212 -9.34 14.16 49.36
N ALA A 213 -8.19 13.62 48.94
CA ALA A 213 -7.21 13.04 49.87
C ALA A 213 -6.57 14.11 50.78
N ALA A 214 -6.27 15.29 50.24
CA ALA A 214 -5.74 16.41 51.02
C ALA A 214 -6.77 16.99 51.99
N ASN A 215 -8.07 16.91 51.65
CA ASN A 215 -9.18 17.38 52.48
C ASN A 215 -9.70 16.32 53.46
N ALA A 216 -8.80 15.50 54.01
CA ALA A 216 -9.10 14.46 55.00
C ALA A 216 -10.22 13.47 54.60
N GLY A 217 -10.38 13.20 53.29
CA GLY A 217 -11.38 12.27 52.76
C GLY A 217 -12.74 12.90 52.46
N LEU A 218 -12.91 14.22 52.62
CA LEU A 218 -14.09 14.92 52.18
C LEU A 218 -14.03 15.14 50.66
N LEU A 219 -15.04 14.67 49.93
CA LEU A 219 -15.08 14.73 48.47
C LEU A 219 -14.99 16.17 47.97
N ASP A 220 -13.95 16.46 47.19
CA ASP A 220 -13.70 17.77 46.55
C ASP A 220 -13.58 17.57 45.04
N ILE A 221 -14.69 17.79 44.34
CA ILE A 221 -14.82 17.56 42.90
C ILE A 221 -14.15 18.70 42.12
N LYS A 222 -13.15 18.36 41.32
CA LYS A 222 -12.47 19.28 40.42
C LYS A 222 -12.94 19.06 38.99
N MET A 223 -13.48 20.12 38.39
CA MET A 223 -13.92 20.13 37.00
C MET A 223 -12.91 20.89 36.15
N VAL A 224 -12.68 20.43 34.92
CA VAL A 224 -11.79 21.07 33.95
C VAL A 224 -12.49 21.18 32.59
N PRO A 225 -12.10 22.15 31.74
CA PRO A 225 -12.67 22.26 30.41
C PRO A 225 -12.30 21.07 29.52
N GLU A 226 -13.23 20.65 28.67
CA GLU A 226 -12.99 19.59 27.68
C GLU A 226 -11.85 19.97 26.71
N ARG A 227 -11.09 18.96 26.29
CA ARG A 227 -10.05 19.12 25.27
C ARG A 227 -10.68 19.17 23.87
N HIS A 228 -10.64 20.32 23.22
CA HIS A 228 -10.97 20.44 21.80
C HIS A 228 -9.71 20.64 20.95
N ASN A 229 -9.82 20.28 19.67
CA ASN A 229 -8.79 20.60 18.69
C ASN A 229 -8.81 22.11 18.41
N ALA A 230 -7.74 22.80 18.81
CA ALA A 230 -7.51 24.22 18.60
C ALA A 230 -6.64 24.50 17.37
N ALA A 231 -6.29 23.48 16.57
CA ALA A 231 -5.57 23.71 15.32
C ALA A 231 -6.45 24.50 14.34
N LYS A 232 -5.91 25.61 13.85
CA LYS A 232 -6.52 26.46 12.83
C LYS A 232 -5.80 26.25 11.50
N VAL A 233 -6.54 25.96 10.44
CA VAL A 233 -5.98 25.55 9.15
C VAL A 233 -6.62 26.37 8.03
N LEU A 234 -5.80 26.87 7.11
CA LEU A 234 -6.21 27.42 5.82
C LEU A 234 -5.82 26.44 4.73
N ILE A 235 -6.78 26.07 3.88
CA ILE A 235 -6.54 25.23 2.71
C ILE A 235 -6.72 26.08 1.44
N PHE A 236 -5.71 26.09 0.58
CA PHE A 236 -5.79 26.67 -0.75
C PHE A 236 -5.81 25.53 -1.77
N LEU A 237 -6.86 25.46 -2.57
CA LEU A 237 -7.12 24.39 -3.56
C LEU A 237 -6.97 24.96 -4.97
N ASP A 238 -6.04 24.39 -5.72
CA ASP A 238 -5.87 24.71 -7.13
C ASP A 238 -7.00 24.09 -7.95
N ILE A 239 -7.57 24.91 -8.82
CA ILE A 239 -8.54 24.51 -9.83
C ILE A 239 -7.99 24.93 -11.18
N GLY A 240 -7.40 23.96 -11.89
CA GLY A 240 -6.95 24.08 -13.26
C GLY A 240 -7.22 22.78 -14.01
N GLY A 241 -7.22 22.80 -15.35
CA GLY A 241 -7.49 21.59 -16.14
C GLY A 241 -6.48 20.47 -15.91
N SER A 242 -5.26 20.79 -15.47
CA SER A 242 -4.25 19.80 -15.08
C SER A 242 -4.59 19.08 -13.76
N MET A 243 -5.51 19.63 -12.97
CA MET A 243 -6.01 19.03 -11.72
C MET A 243 -7.17 18.07 -11.94
N ASP A 244 -7.78 18.02 -13.13
CA ASP A 244 -8.92 17.14 -13.45
C ASP A 244 -8.71 15.67 -13.04
N PRO A 245 -7.53 15.04 -13.30
CA PRO A 245 -7.27 13.66 -12.90
C PRO A 245 -7.23 13.45 -11.37
N TYR A 246 -7.09 14.54 -10.60
CA TYR A 246 -6.85 14.52 -9.16
C TYR A 246 -8.00 15.09 -8.33
N ILE A 247 -9.10 15.52 -8.96
CA ILE A 247 -10.27 16.11 -8.28
C ILE A 247 -10.76 15.16 -7.17
N HIS A 248 -10.97 13.88 -7.48
CA HIS A 248 -11.48 12.93 -6.49
C HIS A 248 -10.55 12.80 -5.27
N LEU A 249 -9.24 12.81 -5.50
CA LEU A 249 -8.25 12.72 -4.43
C LEU A 249 -8.24 13.99 -3.56
N CYS A 250 -8.36 15.16 -4.19
CA CYS A 250 -8.45 16.44 -3.49
C CYS A 250 -9.75 16.55 -2.68
N GLU A 251 -10.88 16.10 -3.22
CA GLU A 251 -12.17 16.03 -2.52
C GLU A 251 -12.11 15.12 -1.29
N GLN A 252 -11.47 13.95 -1.42
CA GLN A 252 -11.26 13.03 -0.31
C GLN A 252 -10.41 13.66 0.80
N LEU A 253 -9.34 14.36 0.45
CA LEU A 253 -8.50 15.09 1.39
C LEU A 253 -9.28 16.21 2.08
N PHE A 254 -10.05 16.98 1.31
CA PHE A 254 -10.87 18.06 1.83
C PHE A 254 -11.94 17.54 2.81
N SER A 255 -12.62 16.45 2.45
CA SER A 255 -13.60 15.78 3.32
C SER A 255 -12.95 15.26 4.62
N ALA A 256 -11.77 14.66 4.52
CA ALA A 256 -10.99 14.24 5.68
C ALA A 256 -10.62 15.43 6.57
N ALA A 257 -10.10 16.52 6.00
CA ALA A 257 -9.72 17.73 6.73
C ALA A 257 -10.91 18.38 7.45
N ARG A 258 -12.06 18.52 6.77
CA ARG A 258 -13.28 19.09 7.36
C ARG A 258 -13.79 18.29 8.55
N SER A 259 -13.59 16.97 8.53
CA SER A 259 -13.98 16.12 9.66
C SER A 259 -13.01 16.18 10.86
N GLU A 260 -11.75 16.56 10.64
CA GLU A 260 -10.70 16.54 11.67
C GLU A 260 -10.45 17.91 12.32
N PHE A 261 -10.71 19.01 11.59
CA PHE A 261 -10.43 20.38 12.04
C PHE A 261 -11.71 21.17 12.28
N LYS A 262 -11.86 21.74 13.49
CA LYS A 262 -12.98 22.62 13.84
C LYS A 262 -12.84 24.00 13.19
N HIS A 263 -11.62 24.53 13.17
CA HIS A 263 -11.29 25.83 12.56
C HIS A 263 -10.59 25.58 11.23
N LEU A 264 -11.38 25.30 10.19
CA LEU A 264 -10.91 25.08 8.84
C LEU A 264 -11.57 26.10 7.91
N GLU A 265 -10.75 26.88 7.24
CA GLU A 265 -11.19 27.75 6.15
C GLU A 265 -10.50 27.31 4.86
N TYR A 266 -11.19 27.48 3.74
CA TYR A 266 -10.68 27.05 2.44
C TYR A 266 -10.95 28.10 1.38
N PHE A 267 -10.08 28.10 0.39
CA PHE A 267 -10.05 29.02 -0.74
C PHE A 267 -9.62 28.27 -1.99
N TYR A 268 -10.17 28.66 -3.11
CA TYR A 268 -9.76 28.19 -4.42
C TYR A 268 -8.92 29.25 -5.12
N PHE A 269 -7.98 28.80 -5.94
CA PHE A 269 -7.16 29.61 -6.82
C PHE A 269 -6.92 28.85 -8.14
N HIS A 270 -6.36 29.52 -9.15
CA HIS A 270 -6.02 28.91 -10.44
C HIS A 270 -4.53 29.06 -10.69
N ASN A 271 -3.79 27.93 -10.71
CA ASN A 271 -2.34 27.81 -10.86
C ASN A 271 -1.51 28.46 -9.74
N CYS A 272 -1.70 29.74 -9.45
CA CYS A 272 -1.03 30.48 -8.38
C CYS A 272 -2.01 31.37 -7.61
N VAL A 273 -1.71 31.65 -6.33
CA VAL A 273 -2.46 32.64 -5.57
C VAL A 273 -1.98 34.04 -5.96
N TYR A 274 -2.90 34.88 -6.45
CA TYR A 274 -2.64 36.28 -6.79
C TYR A 274 -3.41 37.22 -5.86
N GLU A 275 -4.01 38.30 -6.37
CA GLU A 275 -4.81 39.25 -5.59
C GLU A 275 -6.18 38.72 -5.18
N LYS A 276 -6.68 37.67 -5.82
CA LYS A 276 -8.03 37.15 -5.63
C LYS A 276 -8.03 35.64 -5.40
N VAL A 277 -8.89 35.22 -4.49
CA VAL A 277 -9.27 33.82 -4.26
C VAL A 277 -10.79 33.73 -4.14
N TRP A 278 -11.37 32.53 -4.24
CA TRP A 278 -12.83 32.35 -4.14
C TRP A 278 -13.22 31.17 -3.27
N LYS A 279 -14.46 31.16 -2.77
CA LYS A 279 -15.02 30.04 -1.98
C LYS A 279 -15.93 29.12 -2.79
N ASP A 280 -16.50 29.62 -3.88
CA ASP A 280 -17.39 28.86 -4.77
C ASP A 280 -16.86 28.93 -6.20
N ASN A 281 -16.47 27.78 -6.74
CA ASN A 281 -15.90 27.71 -8.09
C ASN A 281 -16.90 28.10 -9.18
N ASN A 282 -18.21 27.86 -8.97
CA ASN A 282 -19.24 28.27 -9.92
C ASN A 282 -19.38 29.79 -10.01
N ARG A 283 -18.92 30.50 -8.98
CA ARG A 283 -19.01 31.97 -8.87
C ARG A 283 -17.65 32.65 -8.95
N ARG A 284 -16.62 31.95 -9.45
CA ARG A 284 -15.22 32.43 -9.47
C ARG A 284 -15.00 33.82 -10.07
N TYR A 285 -15.87 34.28 -10.98
CA TYR A 285 -15.76 35.61 -11.59
C TYR A 285 -16.54 36.72 -10.88
N HIS A 286 -17.49 36.36 -10.00
CA HIS A 286 -18.43 37.29 -9.39
C HIS A 286 -18.26 37.40 -7.87
N ASP A 287 -17.87 36.32 -7.20
CA ASP A 287 -17.75 36.23 -5.75
C ASP A 287 -16.30 35.91 -5.37
N THR A 288 -15.44 36.91 -5.57
CA THR A 288 -14.01 36.84 -5.25
C THR A 288 -13.69 37.60 -3.97
N LEU A 289 -12.77 37.06 -3.20
CA LEU A 289 -12.20 37.65 -2.00
C LEU A 289 -10.79 38.13 -2.30
N SER A 290 -10.43 39.29 -1.76
CA SER A 290 -9.06 39.79 -1.85
C SER A 290 -8.13 38.92 -1.01
N THR A 291 -7.01 38.49 -1.58
CA THR A 291 -5.97 37.75 -0.86
C THR A 291 -5.41 38.58 0.30
N MET A 292 -5.36 39.92 0.18
CA MET A 292 -4.97 40.79 1.29
C MET A 292 -5.98 40.75 2.44
N ASP A 293 -7.28 40.64 2.13
CA ASP A 293 -8.30 40.52 3.17
C ASP A 293 -8.17 39.19 3.90
N VAL A 294 -7.84 38.11 3.18
CA VAL A 294 -7.53 36.80 3.78
C VAL A 294 -6.31 36.91 4.71
N ILE A 295 -5.23 37.53 4.26
CA ILE A 295 -4.00 37.77 5.04
C ILE A 295 -4.29 38.58 6.32
N HIS A 296 -5.16 39.60 6.25
CA HIS A 296 -5.50 40.42 7.41
C HIS A 296 -6.53 39.77 8.35
N THR A 297 -7.41 38.92 7.81
CA THR A 297 -8.50 38.29 8.58
C THR A 297 -7.98 37.13 9.44
N TYR A 298 -7.07 36.32 8.91
CA TYR A 298 -6.57 35.12 9.60
C TYR A 298 -5.22 35.37 10.24
N GLY A 299 -5.16 35.18 11.56
CA GLY A 299 -3.94 35.39 12.35
C GLY A 299 -2.78 34.47 11.95
N LYS A 300 -1.58 34.82 12.41
CA LYS A 300 -0.34 34.06 12.18
C LYS A 300 -0.34 32.65 12.79
N ASP A 301 -1.29 32.35 13.67
CA ASP A 301 -1.45 31.04 14.31
C ASP A 301 -2.13 29.99 13.41
N TYR A 302 -2.61 30.39 12.23
CA TYR A 302 -3.09 29.49 11.20
C TYR A 302 -1.96 28.74 10.50
N ARG A 303 -2.26 27.51 10.10
CA ARG A 303 -1.39 26.63 9.33
C ARG A 303 -1.91 26.57 7.90
N VAL A 304 -1.04 26.79 6.91
CA VAL A 304 -1.42 26.88 5.51
C VAL A 304 -1.08 25.59 4.77
N ILE A 305 -2.04 25.08 4.01
CA ILE A 305 -1.87 23.91 3.14
C ILE A 305 -2.31 24.30 1.73
N PHE A 306 -1.36 24.36 0.81
CA PHE A 306 -1.66 24.43 -0.62
C PHE A 306 -1.86 23.02 -1.17
N ILE A 307 -2.82 22.85 -2.07
CA ILE A 307 -3.09 21.59 -2.77
C ILE A 307 -3.19 21.91 -4.26
N GLY A 308 -2.24 21.42 -5.04
CA GLY A 308 -2.15 21.73 -6.47
C GLY A 308 -0.94 21.05 -7.11
N ASP A 309 -0.95 20.89 -8.42
CA ASP A 309 0.18 20.30 -9.15
C ASP A 309 1.39 21.25 -9.27
N ALA A 310 1.20 22.53 -8.92
CA ALA A 310 2.20 23.59 -9.04
C ALA A 310 2.79 23.69 -10.46
N ALA A 311 2.05 23.23 -11.46
CA ALA A 311 2.50 23.18 -12.84
C ALA A 311 1.83 24.31 -13.63
N MET A 312 2.58 25.37 -13.89
CA MET A 312 2.10 26.55 -14.61
C MET A 312 3.14 27.07 -15.58
N SER A 313 2.71 27.98 -16.46
CA SER A 313 3.64 28.73 -17.31
C SER A 313 4.60 29.58 -16.45
N PRO A 314 5.92 29.61 -16.69
CA PRO A 314 6.84 30.46 -15.94
C PRO A 314 6.46 31.95 -15.93
N TYR A 315 5.79 32.40 -16.99
CA TYR A 315 5.30 33.77 -17.13
C TYR A 315 4.25 34.12 -16.06
N GLU A 316 3.35 33.19 -15.73
CA GLU A 316 2.32 33.35 -14.69
C GLU A 316 2.95 33.65 -13.32
N LEU A 317 4.05 32.96 -13.00
CA LEU A 317 4.66 33.07 -11.68
C LEU A 317 5.58 34.29 -11.52
N ILE A 318 6.37 34.61 -12.55
CA ILE A 318 7.51 35.54 -12.43
C ILE A 318 7.19 36.93 -13.01
N GLN A 319 6.29 37.03 -14.00
CA GLN A 319 6.05 38.29 -14.69
C GLN A 319 4.80 39.01 -14.17
N ARG A 320 4.90 40.35 -14.14
CA ARG A 320 3.75 41.23 -14.04
C ARG A 320 2.87 41.03 -15.29
N TYR A 321 1.55 40.98 -15.11
CA TYR A 321 0.57 40.68 -16.14
C TYR A 321 0.70 39.27 -16.76
N GLY A 322 1.38 38.37 -16.07
CA GLY A 322 1.55 36.98 -16.51
C GLY A 322 0.34 36.07 -16.25
N SER A 323 -0.62 36.48 -15.41
CA SER A 323 -1.81 35.68 -15.09
C SER A 323 -2.66 35.45 -16.35
N VAL A 324 -3.12 34.21 -16.51
CA VAL A 324 -3.98 33.80 -17.64
C VAL A 324 -5.41 34.31 -17.47
N GLU A 325 -5.85 34.56 -16.23
CA GLU A 325 -7.23 34.96 -15.95
C GLU A 325 -7.44 36.49 -15.97
N HIS A 326 -6.40 37.28 -15.71
CA HIS A 326 -6.50 38.74 -15.60
C HIS A 326 -5.13 39.43 -15.66
N MET A 327 -5.12 40.76 -15.85
CA MET A 327 -3.89 41.56 -15.76
C MET A 327 -3.49 41.80 -14.30
N ASN A 328 -2.66 40.91 -13.75
CA ASN A 328 -2.10 41.06 -12.40
C ASN A 328 -1.01 42.16 -12.34
N GLU A 329 -1.13 43.11 -11.41
CA GLU A 329 -0.13 44.16 -11.23
C GLU A 329 1.16 43.70 -10.52
N GLU A 330 1.10 42.59 -9.80
CA GLU A 330 2.23 41.99 -9.10
C GLU A 330 2.38 40.52 -9.53
N ALA A 331 3.61 40.04 -9.64
CA ALA A 331 3.90 38.65 -10.02
C ALA A 331 3.37 37.66 -8.98
N GLY A 332 3.00 36.44 -9.40
CA GLY A 332 2.49 35.40 -8.50
C GLY A 332 3.47 35.04 -7.38
N GLN A 333 4.77 35.07 -7.67
CA GLN A 333 5.82 34.88 -6.67
C GLN A 333 5.69 35.86 -5.49
N VAL A 334 5.40 37.13 -5.77
CA VAL A 334 5.29 38.18 -4.73
C VAL A 334 4.15 37.86 -3.77
N TRP A 335 3.04 37.35 -4.30
CA TRP A 335 1.88 36.95 -3.50
C TRP A 335 2.17 35.73 -2.64
N LEU A 336 2.84 34.71 -3.20
CA LEU A 336 3.28 33.54 -2.43
C LEU A 336 4.26 33.92 -1.33
N GLU A 337 5.26 34.75 -1.62
CA GLU A 337 6.19 35.27 -0.61
C GLU A 337 5.45 36.04 0.49
N ARG A 338 4.45 36.86 0.13
CA ARG A 338 3.64 37.61 1.10
C ARG A 338 2.85 36.68 2.03
N ILE A 339 2.31 35.59 1.49
CA ILE A 339 1.63 34.53 2.26
C ILE A 339 2.64 33.82 3.19
N LEU A 340 3.77 33.36 2.66
CA LEU A 340 4.77 32.62 3.42
C LEU A 340 5.41 33.46 4.55
N ASN A 341 5.57 34.77 4.31
CA ASN A 341 6.02 35.72 5.34
C ASN A 341 4.95 35.99 6.43
N THR A 342 3.68 35.74 6.13
CA THR A 342 2.58 35.88 7.09
C THR A 342 2.43 34.63 7.94
N TRP A 343 2.45 33.46 7.30
CA TRP A 343 2.29 32.16 7.94
C TRP A 343 3.54 31.30 7.76
N GLU A 344 4.36 31.26 8.80
CA GLU A 344 5.61 30.46 8.83
C GLU A 344 5.36 28.95 8.65
N LYS A 345 4.16 28.48 8.99
CA LYS A 345 3.77 27.06 8.87
C LYS A 345 2.93 26.86 7.62
N ALA A 346 3.62 26.71 6.50
CA ALA A 346 3.01 26.46 5.20
C ALA A 346 3.61 25.22 4.54
N ILE A 347 2.78 24.41 3.88
CA ILE A 347 3.21 23.29 3.04
C ILE A 347 2.46 23.28 1.72
N TRP A 348 3.02 22.61 0.72
CA TRP A 348 2.36 22.34 -0.55
C TRP A 348 2.20 20.84 -0.76
N LEU A 349 0.98 20.37 -0.99
CA LEU A 349 0.65 18.98 -1.29
C LEU A 349 0.40 18.84 -2.79
N ASN A 350 1.28 18.10 -3.46
CA ASN A 350 1.24 17.96 -4.90
C ASN A 350 0.75 16.56 -5.30
N PRO A 351 -0.37 16.43 -6.02
CA PRO A 351 -0.93 15.14 -6.40
C PRO A 351 -0.17 14.44 -7.53
N THR A 352 0.69 15.16 -8.25
CA THR A 352 1.56 14.57 -9.25
C THR A 352 2.71 13.80 -8.59
N GLN A 353 3.20 12.76 -9.25
CA GLN A 353 4.28 11.94 -8.73
C GLN A 353 5.58 12.75 -8.63
N GLU A 354 6.31 12.62 -7.51
CA GLU A 354 7.49 13.43 -7.23
C GLU A 354 8.57 13.38 -8.32
N ARG A 355 8.73 12.22 -8.98
CA ARG A 355 9.64 12.07 -10.12
C ARG A 355 9.32 13.01 -11.29
N HIS A 356 8.07 13.47 -11.42
CA HIS A 356 7.66 14.36 -12.50
C HIS A 356 7.94 15.84 -12.20
N TRP A 357 8.15 16.20 -10.93
CA TRP A 357 8.35 17.59 -10.52
C TRP A 357 9.62 18.19 -11.14
N VAL A 358 10.61 17.36 -11.46
CA VAL A 358 11.87 17.78 -12.09
C VAL A 358 11.68 18.27 -13.52
N TYR A 359 10.62 17.81 -14.21
CA TYR A 359 10.37 18.19 -15.60
C TYR A 359 9.65 19.54 -15.74
N THR A 360 9.04 20.04 -14.66
CA THR A 360 8.32 21.30 -14.67
C THR A 360 9.08 22.34 -13.85
N HIS A 361 9.64 23.34 -14.54
CA HIS A 361 10.45 24.40 -13.91
C HIS A 361 9.71 25.13 -12.78
N THR A 362 8.43 25.45 -12.99
CA THR A 362 7.59 26.15 -12.00
C THR A 362 7.34 25.31 -10.76
N THR A 363 7.12 24.00 -10.89
CA THR A 363 7.02 23.09 -9.74
C THR A 363 8.30 23.07 -8.91
N GLY A 364 9.46 23.04 -9.55
CA GLY A 364 10.76 23.17 -8.88
C GLY A 364 10.93 24.50 -8.15
N PHE A 365 10.50 25.60 -8.78
CA PHE A 365 10.57 26.94 -8.20
C PHE A 365 9.63 27.10 -6.99
N ILE A 366 8.39 26.62 -7.08
CA ILE A 366 7.46 26.58 -5.95
C ILE A 366 8.06 25.78 -4.79
N LYS A 367 8.64 24.61 -5.06
CA LYS A 367 9.34 23.81 -4.03
C LYS A 367 10.45 24.61 -3.34
N GLN A 368 11.20 25.42 -4.09
CA GLN A 368 12.25 26.29 -3.53
C GLN A 368 11.66 27.42 -2.68
N LEU A 369 10.59 28.08 -3.12
CA LEU A 369 9.91 29.12 -2.34
C LEU A 369 9.39 28.60 -0.99
N LEU A 370 8.95 27.34 -0.94
CA LEU A 370 8.52 26.68 0.29
C LEU A 370 9.68 26.05 1.09
N ASP A 371 10.94 26.38 0.81
CA ASP A 371 12.13 25.80 1.47
C ASP A 371 12.15 24.26 1.44
N GLY A 372 11.64 23.67 0.36
CA GLY A 372 11.54 22.22 0.20
C GLY A 372 10.30 21.60 0.86
N HIS A 373 9.42 22.37 1.48
CA HIS A 373 8.18 21.90 2.12
C HIS A 373 7.02 21.65 1.13
N MET A 374 7.36 21.02 0.00
CA MET A 374 6.41 20.44 -0.93
C MET A 374 6.47 18.92 -0.85
N TYR A 375 5.32 18.29 -0.61
CA TYR A 375 5.21 16.86 -0.36
C TYR A 375 4.24 16.22 -1.35
N PRO A 376 4.48 14.98 -1.78
CA PRO A 376 3.56 14.28 -2.66
C PRO A 376 2.26 13.99 -1.91
N LEU A 377 1.13 14.00 -2.61
CA LEU A 377 -0.15 13.61 -2.03
C LEU A 377 -0.22 12.09 -1.93
N THR A 378 0.58 11.55 -0.99
CA THR A 378 0.64 10.16 -0.55
C THR A 378 0.52 10.12 0.96
N LEU A 379 0.34 8.94 1.55
CA LEU A 379 0.26 8.84 3.01
C LEU A 379 1.55 9.34 3.67
N ALA A 380 2.70 8.92 3.15
CA ALA A 380 4.00 9.36 3.64
C ALA A 380 4.21 10.88 3.48
N GLY A 381 3.81 11.46 2.35
CA GLY A 381 3.92 12.89 2.11
C GLY A 381 3.00 13.72 3.02
N LEU A 382 1.76 13.26 3.22
CA LEU A 382 0.85 13.85 4.21
C LEU A 382 1.44 13.81 5.61
N GLU A 383 1.96 12.67 6.06
CA GLU A 383 2.56 12.58 7.40
C GLU A 383 3.78 13.49 7.57
N ALA A 384 4.64 13.58 6.54
CA ALA A 384 5.80 14.45 6.54
C ALA A 384 5.40 15.94 6.59
N GLY A 385 4.43 16.35 5.77
CA GLY A 385 3.90 17.71 5.76
C GLY A 385 3.25 18.08 7.10
N ILE A 386 2.42 17.20 7.66
CA ILE A 386 1.79 17.42 8.97
C ILE A 386 2.84 17.51 10.09
N LYS A 387 3.91 16.72 10.04
CA LYS A 387 5.03 16.81 11.00
C LYS A 387 5.75 18.16 10.92
N HIS A 388 5.88 18.75 9.74
CA HIS A 388 6.44 20.10 9.59
C HIS A 388 5.50 21.15 10.20
N LEU A 389 4.20 21.07 9.89
CA LEU A 389 3.20 22.00 10.40
C LEU A 389 2.98 21.89 11.93
N SER A 390 3.26 20.74 12.54
CA SER A 390 3.04 20.50 13.97
C SER A 390 4.17 21.00 14.87
N LYS A 391 5.41 21.05 14.35
CA LYS A 391 6.54 21.74 14.98
C LYS A 391 6.25 23.22 15.07
#